data_AF-A0A7W6TXI9-F1
#
_entry.id   AF-A0A7W6TXI9-F1
#
_cell.length_a   1.000
_cell.length_b   1.000
_cell.length_c   1.000
_cell.angle_alpha   90.00
_cell.angle_beta   90.00
_cell.angle_gamma   90.00
#
_symmetry.space_group_name_H-M   'P 1'
#
loop_
_entity.id
_entity.type
_entity.pdbx_description
1 polymer ?
#
loop_
_entity_poly.entity_id
_entity_poly.type
_entity_poly.pdbx_seq_one_letter_code
_entity_poly.pdbx_strand_id
1 'polypeptide(L)'
;MADPRIKPVGDLATRLLFDIVVDLDPRLNFGAGPVGQRVLFGAAKGSFEGPRLRGEVLRGGGDWALFRADGTMTLDVRLSLRTHDGELIYMTYGGRWVTPQALRAEMADPAQRTKVDPAGYYFRTNPLFETGSQTYAWLNDVVCIGKGYLVEGAVAYKVFEVL
;
A
#
# COMPACT_ATOMS: atom_id res chain seq x y z
N MET A 1 -25.90 16.73 -22.39
CA MET A 1 -26.82 16.76 -21.23
C MET A 1 -26.41 15.63 -20.31
N ALA A 2 -26.38 15.84 -18.99
CA ALA A 2 -26.12 14.76 -18.03
C ALA A 2 -27.28 13.74 -18.06
N ASP A 3 -26.97 12.46 -17.83
CA ASP A 3 -27.98 11.41 -17.75
C ASP A 3 -28.92 11.69 -16.56
N PRO A 4 -30.24 11.82 -16.75
CA PRO A 4 -31.19 12.21 -15.70
C PRO A 4 -31.32 11.16 -14.58
N ARG A 5 -30.77 9.96 -14.76
CA ARG A 5 -30.75 8.91 -13.72
C ARG A 5 -29.61 9.11 -12.71
N ILE A 6 -28.63 9.98 -13.01
CA ILE A 6 -27.52 10.28 -12.10
C ILE A 6 -28.05 11.07 -10.91
N LYS A 7 -27.84 10.53 -9.70
CA LYS A 7 -28.16 11.18 -8.43
C LYS A 7 -26.89 11.73 -7.79
N PRO A 8 -26.95 12.89 -7.13
CA PRO A 8 -25.84 13.34 -6.29
C PRO A 8 -25.70 12.38 -5.09
N VAL A 9 -24.48 11.93 -4.83
CA VAL A 9 -24.16 11.00 -3.72
C VAL A 9 -23.25 11.63 -2.66
N GLY A 10 -22.97 12.93 -2.77
CA GLY A 10 -22.03 13.64 -1.91
C GLY A 10 -20.56 13.38 -2.29
N ASP A 11 -19.65 14.06 -1.58
CA ASP A 11 -18.21 13.87 -1.72
C ASP A 11 -17.74 12.67 -0.90
N LEU A 12 -16.62 12.08 -1.31
CA LEU A 12 -16.00 10.99 -0.58
C LEU A 12 -15.29 11.52 0.68
N ALA A 13 -15.78 11.13 1.85
CA ALA A 13 -15.10 11.42 3.12
C ALA A 13 -14.20 10.25 3.53
N THR A 14 -13.13 10.54 4.28
CA THR A 14 -12.19 9.52 4.76
C THR A 14 -11.70 9.81 6.17
N ARG A 15 -11.34 8.78 6.91
CA ARG A 15 -10.72 8.87 8.23
C ARG A 15 -9.47 8.00 8.31
N LEU A 16 -8.43 8.48 9.01
CA LEU A 16 -7.22 7.69 9.24
C LEU A 16 -7.56 6.38 9.96
N LEU A 17 -7.14 5.27 9.35
CA LEU A 17 -7.26 3.94 9.92
C LEU A 17 -6.00 3.59 10.72
N PHE A 18 -4.84 3.59 10.05
CA PHE A 18 -3.51 3.44 10.66
C PHE A 18 -2.40 3.94 9.71
N ASP A 19 -1.25 4.22 10.29
CA ASP A 19 0.03 4.26 9.58
C ASP A 19 0.68 2.86 9.65
N ILE A 20 1.34 2.43 8.58
CA ILE A 20 2.03 1.13 8.51
C ILE A 20 3.42 1.34 7.91
N VAL A 21 4.43 0.66 8.48
CA VAL A 21 5.79 0.58 7.95
C VAL A 21 6.15 -0.89 7.76
N VAL A 22 6.66 -1.23 6.58
CA VAL A 22 7.05 -2.59 6.22
C VAL A 22 8.53 -2.61 5.85
N ASP A 23 9.32 -3.31 6.66
CA ASP A 23 10.71 -3.63 6.34
C ASP A 23 10.73 -4.71 5.27
N LEU A 24 11.58 -4.52 4.26
CA LEU A 24 11.62 -5.38 3.09
C LEU A 24 12.82 -6.33 3.14
N ASP A 25 12.59 -7.59 2.76
CA ASP A 25 13.66 -8.53 2.44
C ASP A 25 14.41 -8.08 1.17
N PRO A 26 15.62 -8.60 0.91
CA PRO A 26 16.28 -8.43 -0.39
C PRO A 26 15.32 -8.79 -1.54
N ARG A 27 15.14 -7.86 -2.48
CA ARG A 27 14.21 -8.03 -3.59
C ARG A 27 14.59 -9.23 -4.46
N LEU A 28 13.58 -9.97 -4.92
CA LEU A 28 13.76 -11.01 -5.92
C LEU A 28 13.41 -10.45 -7.30
N ASN A 29 14.39 -10.37 -8.19
CA ASN A 29 14.19 -9.92 -9.55
C ASN A 29 13.89 -11.12 -10.46
N PHE A 30 12.70 -11.14 -11.06
CA PHE A 30 12.33 -12.15 -12.05
C PHE A 30 12.75 -11.73 -13.46
N GLY A 31 13.13 -10.47 -13.65
CA GLY A 31 13.56 -9.90 -14.93
C GLY A 31 12.40 -9.29 -15.74
N ALA A 32 12.72 -8.92 -16.98
CA ALA A 32 11.75 -8.40 -17.94
C ALA A 32 10.92 -9.54 -18.54
N GLY A 33 9.60 -9.38 -18.54
CA GLY A 33 8.65 -10.26 -19.21
C GLY A 33 7.77 -9.49 -20.21
N PRO A 34 6.85 -10.17 -20.90
CA PRO A 34 6.03 -9.58 -21.97
C PRO A 34 5.11 -8.45 -21.50
N VAL A 35 4.84 -8.36 -20.19
CA VAL A 35 3.96 -7.34 -19.58
C VAL A 35 4.71 -6.31 -18.73
N GLY A 36 6.05 -6.38 -18.68
CA GLY A 36 6.90 -5.52 -17.86
C GLY A 36 7.91 -6.28 -17.01
N GLN A 37 8.66 -5.57 -16.18
CA GLN A 37 9.63 -6.16 -15.26
C GLN A 37 8.96 -6.57 -13.95
N ARG A 38 9.13 -7.84 -13.58
CA ARG A 38 8.56 -8.42 -12.36
C ARG A 38 9.59 -8.44 -11.23
N VAL A 39 9.20 -7.93 -10.07
CA VAL A 39 10.02 -7.92 -8.85
C VAL A 39 9.15 -8.32 -7.67
N LEU A 40 9.67 -9.12 -6.75
CA LEU A 40 9.06 -9.34 -5.44
C LEU A 40 9.79 -8.51 -4.40
N PHE A 41 9.05 -7.64 -3.71
CA PHE A 41 9.47 -7.01 -2.47
C PHE A 41 8.86 -7.79 -1.30
N GLY A 42 9.60 -8.73 -0.74
CA GLY A 42 9.14 -9.57 0.37
C GLY A 42 9.01 -8.77 1.67
N ALA A 43 7.95 -9.00 2.43
CA ALA A 43 7.75 -8.38 3.74
C ALA A 43 8.53 -9.17 4.81
N ALA A 44 9.53 -8.51 5.40
CA ALA A 44 10.41 -9.12 6.41
C ALA A 44 9.78 -9.05 7.81
N LYS A 45 9.30 -7.85 8.17
CA LYS A 45 8.60 -7.50 9.41
C LYS A 45 8.01 -6.10 9.27
N GLY A 46 7.34 -5.59 10.29
CA GLY A 46 6.90 -4.21 10.31
C GLY A 46 5.96 -3.93 11.47
N SER A 47 5.42 -2.73 11.50
CA SER A 47 4.43 -2.30 12.49
C SER A 47 3.35 -1.45 11.85
N PHE A 48 2.18 -1.44 12.47
CA PHE A 48 1.12 -0.50 12.14
C PHE A 48 0.48 0.04 13.41
N GLU A 49 0.06 1.30 13.36
CA GLU A 49 -0.56 1.97 14.49
C GLU A 49 -1.56 3.02 14.02
N GLY A 50 -2.72 3.04 14.69
CA GLY A 50 -3.78 4.00 14.46
C GLY A 50 -4.79 3.99 15.60
N PRO A 51 -5.80 4.88 15.56
CA PRO A 51 -6.70 5.10 16.70
C PRO A 51 -7.49 3.87 17.15
N ARG A 52 -7.82 2.97 16.21
CA ARG A 52 -8.65 1.77 16.45
C ARG A 52 -7.92 0.46 16.19
N LEU A 53 -6.70 0.50 15.68
CA LEU A 53 -6.00 -0.69 15.19
C LEU A 53 -4.48 -0.50 15.31
N ARG A 54 -3.80 -1.43 16.00
CA ARG A 54 -2.33 -1.44 16.12
C ARG A 54 -1.79 -2.87 16.23
N GLY A 55 -0.55 -3.07 15.81
CA GLY A 55 0.10 -4.37 15.82
C GLY A 55 1.34 -4.45 14.93
N GLU A 56 1.64 -5.66 14.45
CA GLU A 56 2.84 -6.00 13.68
C GLU A 56 2.52 -6.62 12.33
N VAL A 57 3.41 -6.39 11.36
CA VAL A 57 3.40 -7.06 10.06
C VAL A 57 4.24 -8.32 10.18
N LEU A 58 3.63 -9.47 9.88
CA LEU A 58 4.29 -10.76 9.92
C LEU A 58 5.08 -11.03 8.63
N ARG A 59 6.14 -11.81 8.76
CA ARG A 59 6.90 -12.34 7.62
C ARG A 59 6.02 -13.27 6.76
N GLY A 60 6.28 -13.28 5.45
CA GLY A 60 5.69 -14.26 4.50
C GLY A 60 4.80 -13.66 3.41
N GLY A 61 4.52 -12.35 3.51
CA GLY A 61 3.85 -11.59 2.46
C GLY A 61 4.83 -10.82 1.57
N GLY A 62 4.29 -9.91 0.75
CA GLY A 62 5.09 -9.01 -0.09
C GLY A 62 4.30 -8.39 -1.23
N ASP A 63 5.00 -7.57 -2.01
CA ASP A 63 4.50 -6.96 -3.24
C ASP A 63 5.10 -7.67 -4.46
N TRP A 64 4.24 -8.35 -5.23
CA TRP A 64 4.58 -8.79 -6.58
C TRP A 64 4.43 -7.58 -7.51
N ALA A 65 5.40 -6.69 -7.46
CA ALA A 65 5.40 -5.46 -8.23
C ALA A 65 5.60 -5.73 -9.73
N LEU A 66 4.87 -5.00 -10.57
CA LEU A 66 5.06 -4.95 -12.02
C LEU A 66 5.47 -3.55 -12.46
N PHE A 67 6.72 -3.39 -12.89
CA PHE A 67 7.20 -2.18 -13.53
C PHE A 67 6.84 -2.21 -15.01
N ARG A 68 5.92 -1.31 -15.41
CA ARG A 68 5.46 -1.19 -16.81
C ARG A 68 6.45 -0.39 -17.64
N ALA A 69 6.33 -0.52 -18.96
CA ALA A 69 7.15 0.23 -19.93
C ALA A 69 6.99 1.76 -19.82
N ASP A 70 5.83 2.24 -19.35
CA ASP A 70 5.59 3.67 -19.09
C ASP A 70 6.31 4.20 -17.83
N GLY A 71 6.97 3.33 -17.08
CA GLY A 71 7.68 3.66 -15.83
C GLY A 71 6.79 3.62 -14.59
N THR A 72 5.51 3.26 -14.70
CA THR A 72 4.62 3.10 -13.55
C THR A 72 4.77 1.71 -12.94
N MET A 73 4.87 1.66 -11.61
CA MET A 73 4.78 0.41 -10.86
C MET A 73 3.32 0.09 -10.55
N THR A 74 2.93 -1.16 -10.77
CA THR A 74 1.65 -1.74 -10.36
C THR A 74 1.90 -2.64 -9.17
N LEU A 75 1.11 -2.47 -8.12
CA LEU A 75 1.23 -3.25 -6.90
C LEU A 75 0.31 -4.46 -6.95
N ASP A 76 0.76 -5.57 -6.37
CA ASP A 76 -0.04 -6.76 -6.05
C ASP A 76 0.45 -7.30 -4.71
N VAL A 77 -0.16 -6.81 -3.63
CA VAL A 77 0.32 -7.03 -2.27
C VAL A 77 -0.58 -7.96 -1.48
N ARG A 78 0.07 -8.86 -0.75
CA ARG A 78 -0.54 -9.75 0.26
C ARG A 78 0.29 -9.66 1.53
N LEU A 79 -0.34 -9.33 2.66
CA LEU A 79 0.31 -9.24 3.97
C LEU A 79 -0.52 -9.97 5.03
N SER A 80 0.18 -10.52 6.03
CA SER A 80 -0.42 -11.04 7.25
C SER A 80 -0.10 -10.07 8.39
N LEU A 81 -1.13 -9.57 9.05
CA LEU A 81 -1.02 -8.67 10.18
C LEU A 81 -1.41 -9.41 11.46
N ARG A 82 -0.75 -9.09 12.57
CA ARG A 82 -1.14 -9.50 13.92
C ARG A 82 -1.40 -8.27 14.76
N THR A 83 -2.60 -8.18 15.33
CA THR A 83 -2.92 -7.08 16.25
C THR A 83 -2.22 -7.28 17.60
N HIS A 84 -2.13 -6.20 18.37
CA HIS A 84 -1.52 -6.21 19.71
C HIS A 84 -2.18 -7.19 20.70
N ASP A 85 -3.43 -7.57 20.47
CA ASP A 85 -4.22 -8.54 21.24
C ASP A 85 -4.26 -9.93 20.58
N GLY A 86 -3.46 -10.15 19.52
CA GLY A 86 -3.16 -11.48 18.98
C GLY A 86 -4.03 -11.95 17.80
N GLU A 87 -4.99 -11.14 17.37
CA GLU A 87 -5.88 -11.45 16.25
C GLU A 87 -5.13 -11.33 14.91
N LEU A 88 -5.47 -12.21 13.95
CA LEU A 88 -4.88 -12.22 12.62
C LEU A 88 -5.78 -11.52 11.61
N ILE A 89 -5.17 -10.69 10.77
CA ILE A 89 -5.85 -9.99 9.67
C ILE A 89 -5.04 -10.23 8.39
N TYR A 90 -5.70 -10.77 7.37
CA TYR A 90 -5.16 -10.82 6.02
C TYR A 90 -5.45 -9.49 5.35
N MET A 91 -4.41 -8.87 4.76
CA MET A 91 -4.52 -7.60 4.05
C MET A 91 -4.07 -7.79 2.61
N THR A 92 -4.90 -7.35 1.67
CA THR A 92 -4.52 -7.29 0.26
C THR A 92 -4.68 -5.87 -0.26
N TYR A 93 -3.84 -5.51 -1.23
CA TYR A 93 -4.05 -4.29 -1.99
C TYR A 93 -3.39 -4.33 -3.35
N GLY A 94 -4.05 -3.67 -4.29
CA GLY A 94 -3.42 -3.19 -5.50
C GLY A 94 -3.01 -1.73 -5.33
N GLY A 95 -2.56 -1.14 -6.43
CA GLY A 95 -2.23 0.27 -6.46
C GLY A 95 -1.36 0.64 -7.64
N ARG A 96 -1.10 1.94 -7.74
CA ARG A 96 -0.20 2.52 -8.73
C ARG A 96 0.79 3.44 -8.05
N TRP A 97 2.04 3.31 -8.46
CA TRP A 97 3.09 4.26 -8.15
C TRP A 97 3.68 4.84 -9.43
N VAL A 98 3.35 6.10 -9.68
CA VAL A 98 3.78 6.89 -10.83
C VAL A 98 4.78 7.93 -10.34
N THR A 99 6.02 7.82 -10.81
CA THR A 99 7.07 8.80 -10.58
C THR A 99 7.17 9.75 -11.79
N PRO A 100 6.91 11.06 -11.62
CA PRO A 100 7.11 12.05 -12.68
C PRO A 100 8.54 12.01 -13.22
N GLN A 101 8.72 12.34 -14.50
CA GLN A 101 10.02 12.27 -15.15
C GLN A 101 11.11 13.04 -14.40
N ALA A 102 10.78 14.23 -13.88
CA ALA A 102 11.70 15.09 -13.13
C ALA A 102 12.26 14.44 -11.86
N LEU A 103 11.51 13.52 -11.23
CA LEU A 103 11.92 12.86 -9.98
C LEU A 103 12.57 11.48 -10.22
N ARG A 104 12.62 10.98 -11.45
CA ARG A 104 13.08 9.60 -11.71
C ARG A 104 14.52 9.35 -11.28
N ALA A 105 15.41 10.32 -11.50
CA ALA A 105 16.82 10.19 -11.13
C ALA A 105 16.99 10.12 -9.60
N GLU A 106 16.34 11.04 -8.87
CA GLU A 106 16.36 11.07 -7.40
C GLU A 106 15.74 9.80 -6.79
N MET A 107 14.62 9.34 -7.36
CA MET A 107 13.95 8.12 -6.91
C MET A 107 14.74 6.83 -7.21
N ALA A 108 15.61 6.84 -8.21
CA ALA A 108 16.50 5.72 -8.54
C ALA A 108 17.73 5.65 -7.64
N ASP A 109 18.13 6.77 -7.02
CA ASP A 109 19.27 6.85 -6.10
C ASP A 109 18.87 6.43 -4.67
N PRO A 110 19.43 5.32 -4.13
CA PRO A 110 19.16 4.88 -2.76
C PRO A 110 19.44 5.94 -1.68
N ALA A 111 20.38 6.87 -1.92
CA ALA A 111 20.76 7.92 -0.97
C ALA A 111 19.83 9.15 -1.00
N GLN A 112 18.96 9.27 -2.01
CA GLN A 112 18.08 10.42 -2.20
C GLN A 112 16.59 10.04 -2.17
N ARG A 113 16.21 8.84 -2.62
CA ARG A 113 14.81 8.43 -2.80
C ARG A 113 13.92 8.55 -1.56
N THR A 114 14.49 8.52 -0.35
CA THR A 114 13.74 8.68 0.92
C THR A 114 13.59 10.14 1.35
N LYS A 115 14.30 11.07 0.71
CA LYS A 115 14.24 12.52 0.94
C LYS A 115 13.28 13.24 0.00
N VAL A 116 12.86 12.58 -1.08
CA VAL A 116 11.87 13.11 -2.02
C VAL A 116 10.53 13.25 -1.30
N ASP A 117 9.95 14.45 -1.34
CA ASP A 117 8.64 14.73 -0.75
C ASP A 117 7.56 13.80 -1.37
N PRO A 118 6.86 12.98 -0.55
CA PRO A 118 5.77 12.14 -1.02
C PRO A 118 4.63 12.87 -1.74
N ALA A 119 4.48 14.18 -1.54
CA ALA A 119 3.52 14.99 -2.28
C ALA A 119 3.90 15.16 -3.77
N GLY A 120 5.18 14.99 -4.11
CA GLY A 120 5.71 15.16 -5.46
C GLY A 120 5.42 14.02 -6.44
N TYR A 121 4.91 12.88 -5.97
CA TYR A 121 4.58 11.73 -6.83
C TYR A 121 3.25 11.08 -6.45
N TYR A 122 2.73 10.26 -7.36
CA TYR A 122 1.48 9.55 -7.14
C TYR A 122 1.76 8.13 -6.68
N PHE A 123 1.52 7.83 -5.40
CA PHE A 123 1.58 6.48 -4.86
C PHE A 123 0.31 6.21 -4.06
N ARG A 124 -0.64 5.47 -4.67
CA ARG A 124 -1.96 5.18 -4.08
C ARG A 124 -2.29 3.70 -4.15
N THR A 125 -2.92 3.21 -3.08
CA THR A 125 -3.32 1.80 -2.92
C THR A 125 -4.78 1.71 -2.50
N ASN A 126 -5.37 0.51 -2.61
CA ASN A 126 -6.73 0.20 -2.20
C ASN A 126 -6.78 -1.01 -1.24
N PRO A 127 -6.39 -0.83 0.03
CA PRO A 127 -6.43 -1.92 1.00
C PRO A 127 -7.82 -2.49 1.25
N LEU A 128 -7.87 -3.81 1.33
CA LEU A 128 -8.99 -4.59 1.81
C LEU A 128 -8.49 -5.63 2.81
N PHE A 129 -9.38 -6.07 3.69
CA PHE A 129 -9.05 -6.92 4.82
C PHE A 129 -9.97 -8.12 4.91
N GLU A 130 -9.43 -9.23 5.42
CA GLU A 130 -10.18 -10.40 5.80
C GLU A 130 -9.72 -10.87 7.19
N THR A 131 -10.67 -11.12 8.09
CA THR A 131 -10.38 -11.66 9.42
C THR A 131 -11.56 -12.46 9.98
N GLY A 132 -11.24 -13.52 10.72
CA GLY A 132 -12.21 -14.28 11.52
C GLY A 132 -12.46 -13.69 12.92
N SER A 133 -11.79 -12.59 13.27
CA SER A 133 -11.94 -11.94 14.56
C SER A 133 -13.33 -11.35 14.73
N GLN A 134 -13.99 -11.59 15.87
CA GLN A 134 -15.24 -10.90 16.20
C GLN A 134 -15.00 -9.43 16.56
N THR A 135 -13.88 -9.13 17.23
CA THR A 135 -13.49 -7.77 17.62
C THR A 135 -13.22 -6.88 16.41
N TYR A 136 -12.56 -7.44 15.40
CA TYR A 136 -12.16 -6.72 14.19
C TYR A 136 -13.02 -7.03 12.96
N ALA A 137 -14.18 -7.68 13.15
CA ALA A 137 -15.07 -8.11 12.06
C ALA A 137 -15.46 -6.97 11.11
N TRP A 138 -15.58 -5.74 11.63
CA TRP A 138 -15.90 -4.55 10.85
C TRP A 138 -14.90 -4.23 9.74
N LEU A 139 -13.64 -4.71 9.83
CA LEU A 139 -12.65 -4.52 8.77
C LEU A 139 -13.02 -5.24 7.47
N ASN A 140 -13.82 -6.30 7.55
CA ASN A 140 -14.28 -7.07 6.40
C ASN A 140 -15.24 -6.24 5.51
N ASP A 141 -15.88 -5.20 6.08
CA ASP A 141 -16.99 -4.48 5.45
C ASP A 141 -16.62 -3.06 4.98
N VAL A 142 -15.36 -2.63 5.14
CA VAL A 142 -14.93 -1.26 4.80
C VAL A 142 -14.04 -1.22 3.56
N VAL A 143 -14.19 -0.14 2.78
CA VAL A 143 -13.26 0.18 1.70
C VAL A 143 -12.20 1.14 2.23
N CYS A 144 -10.94 0.89 1.87
CA CYS A 144 -9.84 1.75 2.25
C CYS A 144 -9.04 2.26 1.05
N ILE A 145 -8.36 3.37 1.27
CA ILE A 145 -7.35 3.93 0.35
C ILE A 145 -6.06 4.21 1.11
N GLY A 146 -4.93 4.03 0.44
CA GLY A 146 -3.61 4.29 1.03
C GLY A 146 -2.81 5.32 0.25
N LYS A 147 -1.94 6.05 0.96
CA LYS A 147 -0.88 6.88 0.38
C LYS A 147 0.48 6.30 0.78
N GLY A 148 1.25 5.84 -0.20
CA GLY A 148 2.55 5.22 0.03
C GLY A 148 3.72 6.21 -0.09
N TYR A 149 4.82 5.91 0.59
CA TYR A 149 6.10 6.60 0.46
C TYR A 149 7.25 5.72 0.92
N LEU A 150 8.47 6.06 0.49
CA LEU A 150 9.67 5.36 0.93
C LEU A 150 10.19 5.90 2.26
N VAL A 151 10.67 5.01 3.10
CA VAL A 151 11.48 5.31 4.27
C VAL A 151 12.77 4.50 4.21
N GLU A 152 13.73 4.74 5.10
CA GLU A 152 15.00 4.02 5.07
C GLU A 152 14.79 2.51 5.28
N GLY A 153 15.24 1.68 4.34
CA GLY A 153 15.10 0.22 4.40
C GLY A 153 13.67 -0.34 4.24
N ALA A 154 12.65 0.53 4.15
CA ALA A 154 11.25 0.15 4.26
C ALA A 154 10.34 0.94 3.31
N VAL A 155 9.09 0.51 3.23
CA VAL A 155 7.99 1.26 2.62
C VAL A 155 6.96 1.59 3.68
N ALA A 156 6.41 2.80 3.64
CA ALA A 156 5.41 3.26 4.58
C ALA A 156 4.12 3.65 3.85
N TYR A 157 2.98 3.48 4.53
CA TYR A 157 1.68 3.92 4.03
C TYR A 157 0.87 4.59 5.14
N LYS A 158 0.16 5.65 4.78
CA LYS A 158 -1.00 6.13 5.54
C LYS A 158 -2.25 5.51 4.95
N VAL A 159 -2.99 4.72 5.73
CA VAL A 159 -4.21 4.02 5.29
C VAL A 159 -5.44 4.71 5.88
N PHE A 160 -6.44 4.94 5.05
CA PHE A 160 -7.68 5.62 5.39
C PHE A 160 -8.88 4.74 5.06
N GLU A 161 -9.82 4.68 5.99
CA GLU A 161 -11.16 4.15 5.79
C GLU A 161 -12.01 5.19 5.06
N VAL A 162 -12.80 4.75 4.09
CA VAL A 162 -13.82 5.57 3.41
C VAL A 162 -15.10 5.58 4.25
N LEU A 163 -15.74 6.75 4.40
CA LEU A 163 -16.93 6.98 5.23
C LEU A 163 -18.22 7.15 4.41
#